data_AF-A0A1G3HIV2-F1
#
_entry.id   AF-A0A1G3HIV2-F1
#
_cell.length_a   1.000
_cell.length_b   1.000
_cell.length_c   1.000
_cell.angle_alpha   90.00
_cell.angle_beta   90.00
_cell.angle_gamma   90.00
#
_symmetry.space_group_name_H-M   'P 1'
#
loop_
_entity.id
_entity.type
_entity.pdbx_description
1 polymer ?
#
loop_
_entity_poly.entity_id
_entity_poly.type
_entity_poly.pdbx_seq_one_letter_code
_entity_poly.pdbx_strand_id
1 'polypeptide(L)'
;MTDVFDRASEIEEQQRQVALQRQARRAGLAAPCAPGFPFLGQAKTVEDSASHCRVCESLIPVARRRAVPGVQTCITCQTDLERAVS
;
A
#
# COMPACT_ATOMS: atom_id res chain seq x y z
N MET A 1 -28.57 -25.37 -8.09
CA MET A 1 -27.64 -26.51 -8.06
C MET A 1 -26.37 -26.00 -8.70
N THR A 2 -25.46 -25.44 -7.90
CA THR A 2 -24.19 -24.87 -8.41
C THR A 2 -23.32 -26.02 -8.90
N ASP A 3 -22.83 -25.90 -10.14
CA ASP A 3 -21.98 -26.92 -10.71
C ASP A 3 -20.51 -26.75 -10.27
N VAL A 4 -19.65 -27.64 -10.75
CA VAL A 4 -18.22 -27.64 -10.39
C VAL A 4 -17.52 -26.39 -10.91
N PHE A 5 -17.96 -25.84 -12.04
CA PHE A 5 -17.40 -24.63 -12.65
C PHE A 5 -17.85 -23.36 -11.91
N ASP A 6 -19.12 -23.31 -11.47
CA ASP A 6 -19.62 -22.24 -10.61
C ASP A 6 -18.78 -22.14 -9.33
N ARG A 7 -18.58 -23.28 -8.64
CA ARG A 7 -17.78 -23.35 -7.42
C ARG A 7 -16.31 -22.99 -7.65
N ALA A 8 -15.72 -23.42 -8.76
CA ALA A 8 -14.34 -23.06 -9.09
C ALA A 8 -14.20 -21.54 -9.30
N SER A 9 -15.13 -20.93 -10.04
CA SER A 9 -15.15 -19.49 -10.29
C SER A 9 -15.29 -18.68 -9.00
N GLU A 10 -16.15 -19.13 -8.07
CA GLU A 10 -16.32 -18.51 -6.76
C GLU A 10 -15.01 -18.53 -5.94
N ILE A 11 -14.26 -19.65 -5.97
CA ILE A 11 -12.98 -19.77 -5.26
C ILE A 11 -11.93 -18.83 -5.85
N GLU A 12 -11.82 -18.75 -7.17
CA GLU A 12 -10.89 -17.84 -7.85
C GLU A 12 -11.18 -16.37 -7.53
N GLU A 13 -12.45 -15.99 -7.57
CA GLU A 13 -12.87 -14.63 -7.24
C GLU A 13 -12.60 -14.30 -5.77
N GLN A 14 -12.87 -15.23 -4.85
CA GLN A 14 -12.51 -15.07 -3.44
C GLN A 14 -11.00 -14.88 -3.25
N GLN A 15 -10.18 -15.68 -3.93
CA GLN A 15 -8.72 -15.56 -3.88
C GLN A 15 -8.25 -14.20 -4.42
N ARG A 16 -8.80 -13.75 -5.55
CA ARG A 16 -8.52 -12.43 -6.13
C ARG A 16 -8.89 -11.31 -5.16
N GLN A 17 -10.07 -11.35 -4.56
CA GLN A 17 -10.51 -10.33 -3.60
C GLN A 17 -9.60 -10.27 -2.37
N VAL A 18 -9.19 -11.41 -1.82
CA VAL A 18 -8.25 -11.46 -0.69
C VAL A 18 -6.89 -10.84 -1.07
N ALA A 19 -6.37 -11.12 -2.27
CA ALA A 19 -5.11 -10.54 -2.73
C ALA A 19 -5.19 -9.00 -2.85
N LEU A 20 -6.26 -8.49 -3.45
CA LEU A 20 -6.49 -7.05 -3.59
C LEU A 20 -6.64 -6.37 -2.22
N GLN A 21 -7.37 -6.98 -1.29
CA GLN A 21 -7.50 -6.47 0.07
C GLN A 21 -6.14 -6.42 0.80
N ARG A 22 -5.31 -7.45 0.67
CA ARG A 22 -3.96 -7.47 1.24
C ARG A 22 -3.07 -6.38 0.65
N GLN A 23 -3.11 -6.20 -0.67
CA GLN A 23 -2.34 -5.14 -1.34
C GLN A 23 -2.78 -3.75 -0.88
N ALA A 24 -4.09 -3.50 -0.80
CA ALA A 24 -4.64 -2.22 -0.34
C ALA A 24 -4.23 -1.90 1.10
N ARG A 25 -4.25 -2.90 2.00
CA ARG A 25 -3.77 -2.77 3.38
C ARG A 25 -2.28 -2.43 3.42
N ARG A 26 -1.43 -3.14 2.66
CA ARG A 26 0.02 -2.88 2.58
C ARG A 26 0.33 -1.48 2.05
N ALA A 27 -0.43 -1.01 1.07
CA ALA A 27 -0.28 0.32 0.49
C ALA A 27 -0.78 1.45 1.42
N GLY A 28 -1.48 1.14 2.51
CA GLY A 28 -2.07 2.14 3.39
C GLY A 28 -3.22 2.93 2.73
N LEU A 29 -3.81 2.39 1.65
CA LEU A 29 -4.92 2.99 0.88
C LEU A 29 -6.30 2.59 1.43
N ALA A 30 -6.36 1.69 2.41
CA ALA A 30 -7.60 1.25 3.03
C ALA A 30 -7.70 1.77 4.47
N ALA A 31 -8.69 2.64 4.73
CA ALA A 31 -9.19 2.92 6.08
C ALA A 31 -9.88 1.67 6.67
N PRO A 32 -10.09 1.58 8.00
CA PRO A 32 -10.17 0.31 8.71
C PRO A 32 -11.50 -0.39 8.44
N CYS A 33 -11.46 -1.58 7.86
CA CYS A 33 -12.59 -2.51 7.90
C CYS A 33 -12.35 -3.59 8.97
N ALA A 34 -12.10 -3.17 10.22
CA ALA A 34 -12.30 -4.03 11.37
C ALA A 34 -13.53 -3.50 12.13
N PRO A 35 -14.70 -4.17 12.06
CA PRO A 35 -15.81 -3.81 12.94
C PRO A 35 -15.33 -3.96 14.38
N GLY A 36 -15.37 -2.85 15.14
CA GLY A 36 -14.94 -2.81 16.56
C GLY A 36 -13.64 -2.06 16.86
N PHE A 37 -12.88 -1.60 15.86
CA PHE A 37 -11.61 -0.86 16.10
C PHE A 37 -11.53 0.47 15.33
N PRO A 38 -12.36 1.49 15.66
CA PRO A 38 -12.45 2.77 14.94
C PRO A 38 -11.19 3.65 15.02
N PHE A 39 -10.19 3.29 15.84
CA PHE A 39 -8.95 4.05 16.04
C PHE A 39 -7.69 3.39 15.47
N LEU A 40 -7.77 2.17 14.90
CA LEU A 40 -6.60 1.47 14.39
C LEU A 40 -6.58 1.46 12.86
N GLY A 41 -5.96 2.49 12.26
CA GLY A 41 -5.55 2.47 10.86
C GLY A 41 -6.19 3.56 10.00
N GLN A 42 -5.72 4.80 10.14
CA GLN A 42 -6.00 5.85 9.15
C GLN A 42 -5.16 5.60 7.89
N ALA A 43 -5.72 5.92 6.72
CA ALA A 43 -4.97 5.95 5.48
C ALA A 43 -3.87 7.01 5.60
N LYS A 44 -2.65 6.67 5.15
CA LYS A 44 -1.50 7.59 5.23
C LYS A 44 -1.80 8.86 4.44
N THR A 45 -1.42 10.01 4.98
CA THR A 45 -1.59 11.31 4.32
C THR A 45 -0.24 11.86 3.84
N VAL A 46 -0.29 13.03 3.18
CA VAL A 46 0.93 13.74 2.76
C VAL A 46 1.77 14.16 3.97
N GLU A 47 1.15 14.37 5.13
CA GLU A 47 1.80 14.77 6.38
C GLU A 47 2.65 13.65 6.98
N ASP A 48 2.27 12.39 6.75
CA ASP A 48 3.08 11.22 7.12
C ASP A 48 4.35 11.05 6.27
N SER A 49 4.50 11.86 5.23
CA SER A 49 5.64 11.79 4.32
C SER A 49 6.83 12.60 4.84
N ALA A 50 8.02 12.05 4.75
CA ALA A 50 9.25 12.76 5.11
C ALA A 50 9.49 13.96 4.18
N SER A 51 9.93 15.09 4.74
CA SER A 51 10.32 16.27 3.97
C SER A 51 11.68 16.07 3.27
N HIS A 52 12.59 15.34 3.93
CA HIS A 52 13.92 15.00 3.46
C HIS A 52 14.09 13.48 3.36
N CYS A 53 14.91 13.02 2.42
CA CYS A 53 15.20 11.61 2.27
C CYS A 53 15.98 11.07 3.47
N ARG A 54 15.55 9.93 4.03
CA ARG A 54 16.27 9.27 5.13
C ARG A 54 17.67 8.75 4.80
N VAL A 55 18.02 8.64 3.52
CA VAL A 55 19.28 8.03 3.05
C VAL A 55 20.29 9.11 2.63
N CYS A 56 19.89 10.00 1.73
CA CYS A 56 20.77 11.03 1.18
C CYS A 56 20.42 12.46 1.64
N GLU A 57 19.42 12.62 2.51
CA GLU A 57 18.98 13.90 3.09
C GLU A 57 18.48 14.94 2.09
N SER A 58 18.38 14.60 0.79
CA SER A 58 17.82 15.49 -0.23
C SER A 58 16.33 15.76 0.00
N LEU A 59 15.84 16.95 -0.35
CA LEU A 59 14.42 17.29 -0.32
C LEU A 59 13.57 16.34 -1.18
N ILE A 60 12.50 15.80 -0.60
CA ILE A 60 11.53 14.98 -1.34
C ILE A 60 10.51 15.92 -2.02
N PRO A 61 10.38 15.86 -3.36
CA PRO A 61 9.47 16.74 -4.08
C PRO A 61 8.02 16.52 -3.63
N VAL A 62 7.26 17.61 -3.51
CA VAL A 62 5.86 17.58 -3.05
C VAL A 62 4.99 16.70 -3.94
N ALA A 63 5.24 16.69 -5.25
CA ALA A 63 4.54 15.83 -6.20
C ALA A 63 4.63 14.33 -5.80
N ARG A 64 5.79 13.89 -5.31
CA ARG A 64 5.99 12.50 -4.87
C ARG A 64 5.34 12.20 -3.53
N ARG A 65 5.35 13.15 -2.59
CA ARG A 65 4.61 13.03 -1.31
C ARG A 65 3.09 12.96 -1.51
N ARG A 66 2.57 13.62 -2.55
CA ARG A 66 1.16 13.51 -2.94
C ARG A 66 0.84 12.20 -3.64
N ALA A 67 1.72 11.74 -4.53
CA ALA A 67 1.53 10.47 -5.26
C ALA A 67 1.65 9.24 -4.35
N VAL A 68 2.56 9.27 -3.37
CA VAL A 68 2.79 8.19 -2.41
C VAL A 68 2.77 8.76 -0.99
N PRO A 69 1.60 8.78 -0.35
CA PRO A 69 1.46 9.18 1.04
C PRO A 69 2.32 8.32 1.97
N GLY A 70 3.11 8.93 2.83
CA GLY A 70 4.02 8.26 3.76
C GLY A 70 5.40 7.89 3.17
N VAL A 71 5.81 8.52 2.06
CA VAL A 71 7.13 8.30 1.45
C VAL A 71 8.29 8.75 2.37
N GLN A 72 9.34 7.93 2.48
CA GLN A 72 10.47 8.14 3.42
C GLN A 72 11.84 8.36 2.74
N THR A 73 11.96 7.98 1.48
CA THR A 73 13.20 7.99 0.69
C THR A 73 12.98 8.78 -0.58
N CYS A 74 13.99 9.36 -1.23
CA CYS A 74 13.87 9.95 -2.57
C CYS A 74 13.73 8.85 -3.64
N ILE A 75 13.43 9.23 -4.89
CA ILE A 75 13.20 8.24 -5.95
C ILE A 75 14.45 7.44 -6.30
N THR A 76 15.62 8.08 -6.32
CA THR A 76 16.89 7.43 -6.63
C THR A 76 17.24 6.40 -5.56
N CYS A 77 17.27 6.80 -4.29
CA CYS A 77 17.54 5.88 -3.20
C CYS A 77 16.49 4.77 -3.10
N GLN A 78 15.22 5.05 -3.39
CA GLN A 78 14.18 4.00 -3.41
C GLN A 78 14.46 2.96 -4.51
N THR A 79 14.81 3.40 -5.72
CA THR A 79 15.16 2.50 -6.83
C THR A 79 16.38 1.65 -6.50
N ASP A 80 17.40 2.23 -5.86
CA ASP A 80 18.60 1.49 -5.47
C ASP A 80 18.29 0.43 -4.41
N LEU A 81 17.44 0.75 -3.42
CA LEU A 81 17.00 -0.21 -2.40
C LEU A 81 16.18 -1.36 -2.99
N GLU A 82 15.27 -1.08 -3.93
CA GLU A 82 14.46 -2.11 -4.59
C GLU A 82 15.33 -3.05 -5.44
N ARG A 83 16.32 -2.49 -6.16
CA ARG A 83 17.30 -3.28 -6.93
C ARG A 83 18.17 -4.16 -6.05
N ALA A 84 18.52 -3.71 -4.85
CA ALA A 84 19.34 -4.48 -3.93
C ALA A 84 18.61 -5.69 -3.32
N VAL A 85 17.27 -5.68 -3.31
CA VAL A 85 16.43 -6.75 -2.73
C VAL A 85 15.80 -7.66 -3.80
N SER A 86 15.83 -7.24 -5.07
CA SER A 86 15.35 -8.03 -6.22
C SER A 86 16.33 -9.13 -6.59
#